data_AF-A0A7J0AMJ3-F1
#
_entry.id   AF-A0A7J0AMJ3-F1
#
_cell.length_a   1.000
_cell.length_b   1.000
_cell.length_c   1.000
_cell.angle_alpha   90.00
_cell.angle_beta   90.00
_cell.angle_gamma   90.00
#
_symmetry.space_group_name_H-M   'P 1'
#
loop_
_entity.id
_entity.type
_entity.pdbx_description
1 polymer ?
#
loop_
_entity_poly.entity_id
_entity_poly.type
_entity_poly.pdbx_seq_one_letter_code
_entity_poly.pdbx_strand_id
1 'polypeptide(L)'
;MKKATHFNPVDLVCYLRRADGSAYHLPDYVDADTGFISSKSFDGRDLRALELPGLWNGAMSRWNTVFVEVPASTFNPVKTVNDLLRPAHQ
;
A
#
# COMPACT_ATOMS: atom_id res chain seq x y z
N MET A 1 -16.73 2.56 5.90
CA MET A 1 -16.18 3.42 4.83
C MET A 1 -16.80 4.82 4.70
N LYS A 2 -17.92 5.18 5.37
CA LYS A 2 -18.66 6.43 5.09
C LYS A 2 -17.97 7.78 5.42
N LYS A 3 -16.66 7.82 5.73
CA LYS A 3 -15.94 9.07 6.11
C LYS A 3 -14.50 9.19 5.58
N ALA A 4 -13.98 8.23 4.82
CA ALA A 4 -12.64 8.37 4.27
C ALA A 4 -12.64 9.47 3.20
N THR A 5 -11.81 10.50 3.39
CA THR A 5 -11.75 11.67 2.50
C THR A 5 -10.63 11.58 1.46
N HIS A 6 -9.62 10.74 1.71
CA HIS A 6 -8.45 10.59 0.85
C HIS A 6 -8.26 9.13 0.45
N PHE A 7 -7.74 8.92 -0.76
CA PHE A 7 -7.31 7.62 -1.27
C PHE A 7 -5.79 7.66 -1.47
N ASN A 8 -5.10 6.61 -1.05
CA ASN A 8 -3.66 6.51 -1.26
C ASN A 8 -3.36 5.64 -2.49
N PRO A 9 -2.71 6.18 -3.53
CA PRO A 9 -2.29 5.41 -4.71
C PRO A 9 -1.13 4.44 -4.43
N VAL A 10 -0.51 4.51 -3.25
CA VAL A 10 0.71 3.78 -2.89
C VAL A 10 1.90 4.25 -3.71
N ASP A 11 1.95 5.56 -4.00
CA ASP A 11 3.13 6.23 -4.50
C ASP A 11 3.98 6.67 -3.31
N LEU A 12 5.16 6.07 -3.14
CA LEU A 12 6.05 6.34 -2.01
C LEU A 12 7.39 6.89 -2.49
N VAL A 13 7.85 7.93 -1.79
CA VAL A 13 9.24 8.39 -1.85
C VAL A 13 9.87 8.10 -0.49
N CYS A 14 10.87 7.22 -0.47
CA CYS A 14 11.49 6.75 0.76
C CYS A 14 12.93 7.26 0.87
N TYR A 15 13.28 7.85 2.00
CA TYR A 15 14.67 8.15 2.34
C TYR A 15 15.22 7.00 3.19
N LEU A 16 16.07 6.16 2.58
CA LEU A 16 16.54 4.90 3.18
C LEU A 16 17.87 5.03 3.93
N ARG A 17 18.37 6.25 4.11
CA ARG A 17 19.63 6.53 4.81
C ARG A 17 19.37 7.38 6.05
N ARG A 18 20.21 7.20 7.06
CA ARG A 18 20.25 8.05 8.25
C ARG A 18 21.08 9.30 7.95
N ALA A 19 20.99 10.28 8.86
CA ALA A 19 21.78 11.50 8.77
C ALA A 19 23.31 11.24 8.81
N ASP A 20 23.73 10.13 9.40
CA ASP A 20 25.13 9.67 9.44
C ASP A 20 25.57 8.90 8.18
N GLY A 21 24.68 8.72 7.20
CA GLY A 21 24.94 8.01 5.93
C GLY A 21 24.70 6.50 5.97
N SER A 22 24.48 5.90 7.14
CA SER A 22 24.13 4.48 7.27
C SER A 22 22.75 4.17 6.70
N ALA A 23 22.53 2.95 6.21
CA ALA A 23 21.23 2.54 5.67
C ALA A 23 20.30 2.04 6.78
N TYR A 24 19.01 2.34 6.68
CA TYR A 24 18.00 1.68 7.52
C TYR A 24 17.88 0.21 7.12
N HIS A 25 17.82 -0.68 8.12
CA HIS A 25 17.42 -2.07 7.90
C HIS A 25 15.90 -2.15 8.06
N LEU A 26 15.18 -2.05 6.94
CA LEU A 26 13.71 -1.97 6.95
C LEU A 26 12.99 -3.10 7.70
N PRO A 27 13.47 -4.36 7.72
CA PRO A 27 12.86 -5.41 8.50
C PRO A 27 12.75 -5.11 10.01
N ASP A 28 13.61 -4.26 10.56
CA ASP A 28 13.54 -3.84 11.98
C ASP A 28 12.29 -3.00 12.29
N TYR A 29 11.60 -2.53 11.24
CA TYR A 29 10.41 -1.68 11.30
C TYR A 29 9.14 -2.43 10.87
N VAL A 30 9.20 -3.76 10.84
CA VAL A 30 8.03 -4.63 10.64
C VAL A 30 7.45 -4.99 11.99
N ASP A 31 6.17 -4.70 12.20
CA ASP A 31 5.41 -5.20 13.34
C ASP A 31 4.86 -6.59 13.03
N ALA A 32 5.43 -7.62 13.66
CA ALA A 32 5.05 -9.02 13.40
C ALA A 32 3.71 -9.41 14.07
N ASP A 33 3.21 -8.60 15.01
CA ASP A 33 1.97 -8.87 15.73
C ASP A 33 0.73 -8.37 14.97
N THR A 34 0.92 -7.67 13.85
CA THR A 34 -0.16 -7.15 13.00
C THR A 34 -0.40 -8.02 11.77
N GLY A 35 -1.55 -7.84 11.13
CA GLY A 35 -1.95 -8.58 9.95
C GLY A 35 -3.43 -8.41 9.67
N PHE A 36 -3.90 -8.96 8.55
CA PHE A 36 -5.33 -8.94 8.22
C PHE A 36 -5.82 -10.32 7.82
N ILE A 37 -7.06 -10.62 8.18
CA ILE A 37 -7.76 -11.79 7.65
C ILE A 37 -8.57 -11.32 6.45
N SER A 38 -8.20 -11.78 5.26
CA SER A 38 -8.94 -11.53 4.02
C SER A 38 -9.79 -12.74 3.64
N SER A 39 -10.98 -12.47 3.11
CA SER A 39 -11.78 -13.49 2.45
C SER A 39 -11.36 -13.56 0.98
N LYS A 40 -10.99 -14.74 0.52
CA LYS A 40 -10.62 -15.01 -0.88
C LYS A 40 -11.39 -16.22 -1.39
N SER A 41 -11.44 -16.38 -2.71
CA SER A 41 -11.89 -17.61 -3.34
C SER A 41 -10.73 -18.23 -4.11
N PHE A 42 -10.51 -19.53 -3.96
CA PHE A 42 -9.54 -20.29 -4.76
C PHE A 42 -10.20 -21.57 -5.22
N ASP A 43 -10.18 -21.83 -6.54
CA ASP A 43 -10.85 -22.96 -7.19
C ASP A 43 -12.31 -23.16 -6.77
N GLY A 44 -13.06 -22.06 -6.68
CA GLY A 44 -14.48 -22.06 -6.31
C GLY A 44 -14.75 -22.35 -4.82
N ARG A 45 -13.73 -22.41 -3.98
CA ARG A 45 -13.86 -22.50 -2.52
C ARG A 45 -13.55 -21.17 -1.85
N ASP A 46 -14.43 -20.77 -0.95
CA ASP A 46 -14.17 -19.66 -0.04
C ASP A 46 -13.10 -20.05 0.98
N LEU A 47 -12.14 -19.16 1.19
CA LEU A 47 -11.08 -19.31 2.17
C LEU A 47 -10.85 -18.01 2.92
N ARG A 48 -10.37 -18.17 4.15
CA ARG A 48 -9.83 -17.07 4.94
C ARG A 48 -8.32 -17.15 4.88
N ALA A 49 -7.68 -16.12 4.37
CA ALA A 49 -6.24 -16.00 4.31
C ALA A 49 -5.76 -15.04 5.40
N LEU A 50 -4.74 -15.44 6.15
CA LEU A 50 -3.99 -14.52 6.99
C LEU A 50 -2.94 -13.84 6.12
N GLU A 51 -3.07 -12.53 5.96
CA GLU A 51 -2.07 -11.69 5.32
C GLU A 51 -1.11 -11.17 6.39
N LEU A 52 0.16 -11.51 6.22
CA LEU A 52 1.25 -10.98 7.01
C LEU A 52 1.32 -9.44 6.88
N PRO A 53 2.05 -8.77 7.78
CA PRO A 53 2.28 -7.34 7.70
C PRO A 53 2.67 -6.88 6.29
N GLY A 54 1.83 -6.05 5.70
CA GLY A 54 2.09 -5.29 4.48
C GLY A 54 2.26 -3.80 4.82
N LEU A 55 2.48 -2.98 3.78
CA LEU A 55 2.84 -1.55 3.93
C LEU A 55 1.99 -0.82 4.99
N TRP A 56 0.67 -0.93 4.90
CA TRP A 56 -0.28 -0.17 5.74
C TRP A 56 -0.69 -0.86 7.03
N ASN A 57 -0.31 -2.13 7.20
CA ASN A 57 -0.77 -2.99 8.29
C ASN A 57 0.35 -3.67 9.04
N GLY A 58 1.54 -3.07 9.01
CA GLY A 58 2.62 -3.42 9.93
C GLY A 58 4.03 -3.36 9.33
N ALA A 59 4.19 -3.47 8.01
CA ALA A 59 5.51 -3.48 7.39
C ALA A 59 6.21 -2.10 7.41
N MET A 60 5.45 -1.02 7.61
CA MET A 60 5.97 0.33 7.81
C MET A 60 5.79 0.82 9.25
N SER A 61 5.79 -0.08 10.24
CA SER A 61 5.61 0.30 11.63
C SER A 61 6.69 1.29 12.06
N ARG A 62 6.28 2.35 12.77
CA ARG A 62 7.16 3.42 13.28
C ARG A 62 7.89 4.24 12.21
N TRP A 63 7.49 4.17 10.94
CA TRP A 63 8.02 5.10 9.93
C TRP A 63 7.58 6.53 10.25
N ASN A 64 8.46 7.50 10.03
CA ASN A 64 8.07 8.91 10.03
C ASN A 64 7.47 9.23 8.65
N THR A 65 6.15 9.41 8.60
CA THR A 65 5.40 9.50 7.35
C THR A 65 4.71 10.86 7.23
N VAL A 66 4.85 11.47 6.05
CA VAL A 66 4.13 12.69 5.66
C VAL A 66 3.26 12.37 4.46
N PHE A 67 1.98 12.75 4.52
CA PHE A 67 1.05 12.61 3.40
C PHE A 67 1.01 13.92 2.61
N VAL A 68 1.10 13.80 1.29
CA VAL A 68 1.06 14.93 0.37
C VAL A 68 -0.09 14.68 -0.61
N GLU A 69 -1.02 15.64 -0.68
CA GLU A 69 -2.07 15.61 -1.69
C GLU A 69 -1.49 15.97 -3.05
N VAL A 70 -1.82 15.20 -4.07
CA VAL A 70 -1.35 15.37 -5.45
C VAL A 70 -2.54 15.46 -6.41
N PRO A 71 -2.38 16.11 -7.58
CA PRO A 71 -3.44 16.17 -8.57
C PRO A 71 -3.90 14.77 -8.99
N ALA A 72 -5.20 14.56 -9.12
CA ALA A 72 -5.78 13.26 -9.49
C ALA A 72 -5.24 12.69 -10.82
N SER A 73 -4.79 13.55 -11.74
CA SER A 73 -4.18 13.16 -13.02
C SER A 73 -2.87 12.39 -12.88
N THR A 74 -2.20 12.46 -11.73
CA THR A 74 -0.97 11.72 -11.44
C THR A 74 -1.21 10.22 -11.24
N PHE A 75 -2.46 9.82 -10.97
CA PHE A 75 -2.82 8.43 -10.69
C PHE A 75 -3.88 7.91 -11.68
N ASN A 76 -3.47 6.99 -12.55
CA ASN A 76 -4.33 6.37 -13.56
C ASN A 76 -4.38 4.83 -13.32
N PRO A 77 -5.23 4.34 -12.40
CA PRO A 77 -5.28 2.92 -12.09
C PRO A 77 -6.10 2.12 -13.10
N VAL A 78 -5.65 0.89 -13.37
CA VAL A 78 -6.40 -0.12 -14.13
C VAL A 78 -6.87 -1.20 -13.15
N LYS A 79 -8.18 -1.24 -12.86
CA LYS A 79 -8.81 -2.22 -11.95
C LYS A 79 -9.65 -3.24 -12.70
N THR A 80 -10.19 -2.86 -13.84
CA THR A 80 -10.96 -3.71 -14.75
C THR A 80 -10.42 -3.60 -16.17
N VAL A 81 -10.73 -4.57 -17.03
CA VAL A 81 -10.29 -4.56 -18.44
C VAL A 81 -10.71 -3.28 -19.16
N ASN A 82 -11.90 -2.75 -18.86
CA ASN A 82 -12.41 -1.52 -19.48
C ASN A 82 -11.62 -0.27 -19.09
N ASP A 83 -10.86 -0.30 -17.99
CA ASP A 83 -10.04 0.86 -17.60
C ASP A 83 -8.92 1.12 -18.61
N LEU A 84 -8.46 0.08 -19.34
CA LEU A 84 -7.46 0.20 -20.41
C LEU A 84 -7.96 1.01 -21.62
N LEU A 85 -9.28 1.17 -21.79
CA LEU A 85 -9.85 1.93 -22.91
C LEU A 85 -9.85 3.44 -22.66
N ARG A 86 -9.47 3.91 -21.47
CA ARG A 86 -9.44 5.34 -21.15
C ARG A 86 -8.31 6.03 -21.93
N PRO A 87 -8.47 7.30 -22.35
CA PRO A 87 -7.44 8.02 -23.10
C PRO A 87 -6.06 8.11 -22.42
N ALA A 88 -6.02 8.04 -21.09
CA ALA A 88 -4.75 8.02 -20.33
C ALA A 88 -3.94 6.71 -20.50
N HIS A 89 -4.50 5.69 -21.14
CA HIS A 89 -3.91 4.36 -21.32
C HIS A 89 -3.83 3.90 -22.79
N GLN A 90 -4.14 4.79 -23.74
CA GLN A 90 -3.94 4.57 -25.18
C GLN A 90 -2.66 5.26 -25.64
#